data_AF-A0AAF5Q6J3-F1
#
_entry.id   AF-A0AAF5Q6J3-F1
#
_cell.length_a   1.000
_cell.length_b   1.000
_cell.length_c   1.000
_cell.angle_alpha   90.00
_cell.angle_beta   90.00
_cell.angle_gamma   90.00
#
_symmetry.space_group_name_H-M   'P 1'
#
loop_
_entity.id
_entity.type
_entity.pdbx_description
1 polymer ?
#
loop_
_entity_poly.entity_id
_entity_poly.type
_entity_poly.pdbx_seq_one_letter_code
_entity_poly.pdbx_strand_id
1 'polypeptide(L)'
;MEAVSLAENTLTEAQHFQERVDASKSEANEELRNLKEIEKEIALAEETTREAENAIGNAKNNAQMAEKIALQAEKEAKSISKEAYELRNQTQDVRKTAEQLKSGANQLVSDVKETSTTMEDYRRQASSDKVRASEAVQKAQLAEKAAEDSNKTISEAQDSLRSIINQLNSLDGVNIEELNELEEQLDRAEELLNSADLDKQIKQKVEQDRTITRFRNEIDTLKDEVQNLDEIRDSLPNKCFNLINLEQEGHK
;
A
#
# COMPACT_ATOMS: atom_id res chain seq x y z
N MET A 1 -77.75 -48.39 -121.30
CA MET A 1 -76.63 -48.94 -120.51
C MET A 1 -75.67 -47.85 -120.04
N GLU A 2 -75.32 -46.85 -120.88
CA GLU A 2 -74.42 -45.73 -120.48
C GLU A 2 -74.89 -44.87 -119.30
N ALA A 3 -76.19 -44.54 -119.22
CA ALA A 3 -76.70 -43.68 -118.13
C ALA A 3 -76.62 -44.33 -116.73
N VAL A 4 -76.70 -45.66 -116.66
CA VAL A 4 -76.60 -46.41 -115.39
C VAL A 4 -75.14 -46.44 -114.92
N SER A 5 -74.21 -46.73 -115.84
CA SER A 5 -72.77 -46.72 -115.53
C SER A 5 -72.26 -45.33 -115.13
N LEU A 6 -72.74 -44.26 -115.76
CA LEU A 6 -72.38 -42.88 -115.36
C LEU A 6 -72.90 -42.54 -113.95
N ALA A 7 -74.11 -42.98 -113.61
CA ALA A 7 -74.69 -42.81 -112.28
C ALA A 7 -73.93 -43.63 -111.22
N GLU A 8 -73.53 -44.86 -111.53
CA GLU A 8 -72.71 -45.71 -110.66
C GLU A 8 -71.31 -45.13 -110.40
N ASN A 9 -70.65 -44.60 -111.45
CA ASN A 9 -69.35 -43.95 -111.32
C ASN A 9 -69.45 -42.64 -110.52
N THR A 10 -70.51 -41.87 -110.72
CA THR A 10 -70.76 -40.62 -109.98
C THR A 10 -71.08 -40.90 -108.51
N LEU A 11 -71.83 -41.97 -108.22
CA LEU A 11 -72.10 -42.43 -106.86
C LEU A 11 -70.80 -42.87 -106.16
N THR A 12 -69.94 -43.61 -106.85
CA THR A 12 -68.65 -44.07 -106.33
C THR A 12 -67.72 -42.89 -106.03
N GLU A 13 -67.64 -41.90 -106.93
CA GLU A 13 -66.85 -40.69 -106.71
C GLU A 13 -67.40 -39.85 -105.55
N ALA A 14 -68.73 -39.75 -105.42
CA ALA A 14 -69.38 -39.07 -104.30
C ALA A 14 -69.14 -39.78 -102.96
N GLN A 15 -69.12 -41.12 -102.95
CA GLN A 15 -68.78 -41.92 -101.77
C GLN A 15 -67.32 -41.71 -101.35
N HIS A 16 -66.38 -41.75 -102.30
CA HIS A 16 -64.96 -41.47 -102.02
C HIS A 16 -64.72 -40.02 -101.57
N PHE A 17 -65.43 -39.05 -102.14
CA PHE A 17 -65.39 -37.68 -101.67
C PHE A 17 -65.91 -37.56 -100.23
N GLN A 18 -67.03 -38.20 -99.92
CA GLN A 18 -67.59 -38.22 -98.57
C GLN A 18 -66.62 -38.86 -97.56
N GLU A 19 -66.01 -40.00 -97.88
CA GLU A 19 -64.98 -40.65 -97.04
C GLU A 19 -63.78 -39.73 -96.77
N ARG A 20 -63.29 -39.02 -97.80
CA ARG A 20 -62.19 -38.06 -97.67
C ARG A 20 -62.57 -36.84 -96.84
N VAL A 21 -63.79 -36.34 -96.99
CA VAL A 21 -64.32 -35.24 -96.17
C VAL A 21 -64.45 -35.67 -94.72
N ASP A 22 -64.96 -36.87 -94.46
CA ASP A 22 -65.11 -37.40 -93.10
C ASP A 22 -63.75 -37.68 -92.45
N ALA A 23 -62.77 -38.22 -93.18
CA ALA A 23 -61.40 -38.40 -92.71
C ALA A 23 -60.73 -37.06 -92.40
N SER A 24 -60.78 -36.09 -93.32
CA SER A 24 -60.22 -34.75 -93.11
C SER A 24 -60.89 -34.00 -91.96
N LYS A 25 -62.21 -34.18 -91.78
CA LYS A 25 -62.94 -33.64 -90.62
C LYS A 25 -62.51 -34.31 -89.32
N SER A 26 -62.25 -35.63 -89.33
CA SER A 26 -61.74 -36.35 -88.16
C SER A 26 -60.35 -35.84 -87.77
N GLU A 27 -59.43 -35.73 -88.72
CA GLU A 27 -58.08 -35.19 -88.52
C GLU A 27 -58.13 -33.74 -88.01
N ALA A 28 -58.94 -32.87 -88.61
CA ALA A 28 -59.10 -31.49 -88.16
C ALA A 28 -59.64 -31.42 -86.71
N ASN A 29 -60.56 -32.32 -86.33
CA ASN A 29 -61.06 -32.39 -84.95
C ASN A 29 -59.99 -32.89 -83.97
N GLU A 30 -59.09 -33.78 -84.40
CA GLU A 30 -57.96 -34.25 -83.59
C GLU A 30 -56.93 -33.13 -83.40
N GLU A 31 -56.57 -32.40 -84.45
CA GLU A 31 -55.67 -31.25 -84.36
C GLU A 31 -56.25 -30.13 -83.49
N LEU A 32 -57.56 -29.87 -83.57
CA LEU A 32 -58.24 -28.93 -82.67
C LEU A 32 -58.21 -29.39 -81.20
N ARG A 33 -58.16 -30.71 -80.93
CA ARG A 33 -57.97 -31.23 -79.56
C ARG A 33 -56.52 -31.06 -79.12
N ASN A 34 -55.56 -31.36 -79.98
CA ASN A 34 -54.14 -31.16 -79.69
C ASN A 34 -53.83 -29.69 -79.36
N LEU A 35 -54.39 -28.76 -80.12
CA LEU A 35 -54.22 -27.33 -79.87
C LEU A 35 -54.77 -26.91 -78.49
N LYS A 36 -55.91 -27.47 -78.07
CA LYS A 36 -56.47 -27.22 -76.72
C LYS A 36 -55.59 -27.78 -75.60
N GLU A 37 -54.98 -28.95 -75.79
CA GLU A 37 -54.05 -29.50 -74.79
C GLU A 37 -52.77 -28.65 -74.73
N ILE A 38 -52.24 -28.17 -75.86
CA ILE A 38 -51.10 -27.24 -75.88
C ILE A 38 -51.44 -25.93 -75.15
N GLU A 39 -52.61 -25.34 -75.40
CA GLU A 39 -53.07 -24.13 -74.68
C GLU A 39 -53.12 -24.36 -73.17
N LYS A 40 -53.57 -25.54 -72.73
CA LYS A 40 -53.60 -25.92 -71.32
C LYS A 40 -52.20 -26.12 -70.74
N GLU A 41 -51.28 -26.74 -71.47
CA GLU A 41 -49.89 -26.89 -71.06
C GLU A 41 -49.18 -25.53 -70.92
N ILE A 42 -49.41 -24.62 -71.86
CA ILE A 42 -48.89 -23.24 -71.80
C ILE A 42 -49.43 -22.53 -70.55
N ALA A 43 -50.74 -22.61 -70.30
CA ALA A 43 -51.34 -21.99 -69.12
C ALA A 43 -50.75 -22.54 -67.81
N LEU A 44 -50.52 -23.86 -67.73
CA LEU A 44 -49.87 -24.49 -66.57
C LEU A 44 -48.40 -24.05 -66.43
N ALA A 45 -47.67 -23.95 -67.53
CA ALA A 45 -46.28 -23.49 -67.52
C ALA A 45 -46.19 -22.02 -67.08
N GLU A 46 -47.07 -21.15 -67.56
CA GLU A 46 -47.16 -19.74 -67.15
C GLU A 46 -47.47 -19.60 -65.66
N GLU A 47 -48.42 -20.40 -65.15
CA GLU A 47 -48.73 -20.43 -63.71
C GLU A 47 -47.53 -20.89 -62.87
N THR A 48 -46.87 -21.97 -63.29
CA THR A 48 -45.69 -22.52 -62.62
C THR A 48 -44.53 -21.51 -62.63
N THR A 49 -44.29 -20.84 -63.75
CA THR A 49 -43.26 -19.80 -63.87
C THR A 49 -43.56 -18.63 -62.94
N ARG A 50 -44.82 -18.18 -62.87
CA ARG A 50 -45.23 -17.11 -61.95
C ARG A 50 -45.03 -17.49 -60.49
N GLU A 51 -45.34 -18.73 -60.11
CA GLU A 51 -45.07 -19.23 -58.76
C GLU A 51 -43.58 -19.27 -58.45
N ALA A 52 -42.76 -19.75 -59.39
CA ALA A 52 -41.31 -19.79 -59.25
C ALA A 52 -40.71 -18.37 -59.13
N GLU A 53 -41.17 -17.41 -59.94
CA GLU A 53 -40.75 -16.00 -59.86
C GLU A 53 -41.05 -15.40 -58.49
N ASN A 54 -42.24 -15.66 -57.95
CA ASN A 54 -42.62 -15.22 -56.62
C ASN A 54 -41.76 -15.87 -55.53
N ALA A 55 -41.51 -17.17 -55.63
CA ALA A 55 -40.66 -17.91 -54.69
C ALA A 55 -39.21 -17.38 -54.71
N ILE A 56 -38.64 -17.12 -55.89
CA ILE A 56 -37.30 -16.55 -56.06
C ILE A 56 -37.25 -15.12 -55.49
N GLY A 57 -38.27 -14.31 -55.74
CA GLY A 57 -38.39 -12.97 -55.19
C GLY A 57 -38.39 -12.97 -53.65
N ASN A 58 -39.17 -13.86 -53.04
CA ASN A 58 -39.21 -14.05 -51.59
C ASN A 58 -37.88 -14.57 -51.03
N ALA A 59 -37.27 -15.56 -51.69
CA ALA A 59 -35.97 -16.10 -51.30
C ALA A 59 -34.87 -15.03 -51.35
N LYS A 60 -34.87 -14.18 -52.38
CA LYS A 60 -33.95 -13.05 -52.51
C LYS A 60 -34.13 -12.05 -51.36
N ASN A 61 -35.37 -11.68 -51.04
CA ASN A 61 -35.65 -10.77 -49.93
C ASN A 61 -35.19 -11.37 -48.59
N ASN A 62 -35.46 -12.65 -48.36
CA ASN A 62 -35.02 -13.35 -47.15
C ASN A 62 -33.49 -13.39 -47.03
N ALA A 63 -32.79 -13.70 -48.13
CA ALA A 63 -31.33 -13.71 -48.15
C ALA A 63 -30.74 -12.32 -47.84
N GLN A 64 -31.31 -11.26 -48.42
CA GLN A 64 -30.89 -9.89 -48.13
C GLN A 64 -31.15 -9.47 -46.69
N MET A 65 -32.27 -9.89 -46.08
CA MET A 65 -32.53 -9.64 -44.67
C MET A 65 -31.57 -10.43 -43.77
N ALA A 66 -31.32 -11.70 -44.09
CA ALA A 66 -30.38 -12.53 -43.34
C ALA A 66 -28.95 -11.97 -43.39
N GLU A 67 -28.50 -11.48 -44.55
CA GLU A 67 -27.21 -10.81 -44.71
C GLU A 67 -27.12 -9.56 -43.82
N LYS A 68 -28.15 -8.69 -43.83
CA LYS A 68 -28.19 -7.50 -42.97
C LYS A 68 -28.11 -7.85 -41.48
N ILE A 69 -28.86 -8.86 -41.05
CA ILE A 69 -28.86 -9.34 -39.66
C ILE A 69 -27.47 -9.88 -39.30
N ALA A 70 -26.86 -10.68 -40.17
CA ALA A 70 -25.53 -11.24 -39.94
C ALA A 70 -24.46 -10.14 -39.82
N LEU A 71 -24.48 -9.14 -40.70
CA LEU A 71 -23.56 -7.99 -40.65
C LEU A 71 -23.74 -7.16 -39.37
N GLN A 72 -24.98 -6.96 -38.93
CA GLN A 72 -25.26 -6.26 -37.69
C GLN A 72 -24.75 -7.07 -36.48
N ALA A 73 -25.05 -8.37 -36.43
CA ALA A 73 -24.59 -9.25 -35.37
C ALA A 73 -23.04 -9.31 -35.30
N GLU A 74 -22.36 -9.34 -36.44
CA GLU A 74 -20.90 -9.30 -36.50
C GLU A 74 -20.37 -7.98 -35.91
N LYS A 75 -20.99 -6.84 -36.26
CA LYS A 75 -20.60 -5.53 -35.74
C LYS A 75 -20.78 -5.44 -34.23
N GLU A 76 -21.92 -5.91 -33.72
CA GLU A 76 -22.21 -5.96 -32.28
C GLU A 76 -21.22 -6.87 -31.55
N ALA A 77 -20.96 -8.06 -32.07
CA ALA A 77 -20.00 -9.00 -31.49
C ALA A 77 -18.58 -8.41 -31.43
N LYS A 78 -18.14 -7.68 -32.47
CA LYS A 78 -16.86 -6.96 -32.45
C LYS A 78 -16.82 -5.85 -31.40
N SER A 79 -17.91 -5.10 -31.21
CA SER A 79 -18.01 -4.08 -30.17
C SER A 79 -17.91 -4.69 -28.77
N ILE A 80 -18.71 -5.73 -28.51
CA ILE A 80 -18.72 -6.46 -27.24
C ILE A 80 -17.34 -7.05 -26.94
N SER A 81 -16.68 -7.64 -27.93
CA SER A 81 -15.33 -8.19 -27.75
C SER A 81 -14.32 -7.11 -27.37
N LYS A 82 -14.43 -5.90 -27.94
CA LYS A 82 -13.56 -4.76 -27.62
C LYS A 82 -13.82 -4.26 -26.20
N GLU A 83 -15.08 -4.03 -25.85
CA GLU A 83 -15.50 -3.58 -24.52
C GLU A 83 -15.10 -4.60 -23.43
N ALA A 84 -15.23 -5.89 -23.70
CA ALA A 84 -14.80 -6.94 -22.78
C ALA A 84 -13.28 -6.94 -22.55
N TYR A 85 -12.49 -6.65 -23.60
CA TYR A 85 -11.04 -6.51 -23.48
C TYR A 85 -10.65 -5.27 -22.65
N GLU A 86 -11.31 -4.13 -22.90
CA GLU A 86 -11.11 -2.90 -22.13
C GLU A 86 -11.48 -3.09 -20.65
N LEU A 87 -12.64 -3.70 -20.37
CA LEU A 87 -13.09 -4.02 -19.02
C LEU A 87 -12.10 -4.95 -18.29
N ARG A 88 -11.56 -5.95 -18.98
CA ARG A 88 -10.55 -6.85 -18.41
C ARG A 88 -9.30 -6.08 -17.99
N ASN A 89 -8.80 -5.17 -18.84
CA ASN A 89 -7.62 -4.37 -18.52
C ASN A 89 -7.89 -3.44 -17.34
N GLN A 90 -9.02 -2.72 -17.34
CA GLN A 90 -9.42 -1.89 -16.22
C GLN A 90 -9.54 -2.68 -14.91
N THR A 91 -10.10 -3.89 -14.97
CA THR A 91 -10.21 -4.78 -13.79
C THR A 91 -8.83 -5.21 -13.29
N GLN A 92 -7.88 -5.49 -14.17
CA GLN A 92 -6.51 -5.81 -13.80
C GLN A 92 -5.81 -4.63 -13.12
N ASP A 93 -6.01 -3.41 -13.62
CA ASP A 93 -5.47 -2.20 -13.00
C ASP A 93 -6.08 -1.94 -11.62
N VAL A 94 -7.40 -2.04 -11.49
CA VAL A 94 -8.11 -1.92 -10.20
C VAL A 94 -7.58 -2.95 -9.20
N ARG A 95 -7.37 -4.21 -9.63
CA ARG A 95 -6.80 -5.25 -8.77
C ARG A 95 -5.38 -4.87 -8.30
N LYS A 96 -4.53 -4.38 -9.21
CA LYS A 96 -3.17 -3.94 -8.87
C LYS A 96 -3.19 -2.79 -7.87
N THR A 97 -4.05 -1.79 -8.07
CA THR A 97 -4.22 -0.69 -7.12
C THR A 97 -4.72 -1.17 -5.76
N ALA A 98 -5.67 -2.12 -5.73
CA ALA A 98 -6.16 -2.71 -4.48
C ALA A 98 -5.06 -3.48 -3.73
N GLU A 99 -4.22 -4.23 -4.43
CA GLU A 99 -3.06 -4.92 -3.85
C GLU A 99 -2.04 -3.94 -3.26
N GLN A 100 -1.74 -2.85 -3.97
CA GLN A 100 -0.87 -1.78 -3.48
C GLN A 100 -1.46 -1.10 -2.24
N LEU A 101 -2.75 -0.79 -2.24
CA LEU A 101 -3.44 -0.19 -1.09
C LEU A 101 -3.42 -1.12 0.13
N LYS A 102 -3.67 -2.42 -0.08
CA LYS A 102 -3.57 -3.43 0.98
C LYS A 102 -2.16 -3.50 1.56
N SER A 103 -1.14 -3.47 0.72
CA SER A 103 0.26 -3.45 1.15
C SER A 103 0.57 -2.19 1.99
N GLY A 104 0.16 -1.02 1.50
CA GLY A 104 0.31 0.24 2.22
C GLY A 104 -0.42 0.27 3.56
N ALA A 105 -1.63 -0.29 3.63
CA ALA A 105 -2.38 -0.40 4.88
C ALA A 105 -1.67 -1.32 5.90
N ASN A 106 -1.11 -2.45 5.45
CA ASN A 106 -0.34 -3.34 6.32
C ASN A 106 0.94 -2.66 6.84
N GLN A 107 1.64 -1.90 6.00
CA GLN A 107 2.80 -1.12 6.42
C GLN A 107 2.40 -0.09 7.48
N LEU A 108 1.34 0.68 7.24
CA LEU A 108 0.85 1.68 8.19
C LEU A 108 0.48 1.06 9.54
N VAL A 109 -0.13 -0.13 9.56
CA VAL A 109 -0.43 -0.86 10.80
C VAL A 109 0.86 -1.23 11.55
N SER A 110 1.90 -1.65 10.83
CA SER A 110 3.22 -1.91 11.41
C SER A 110 3.83 -0.66 12.02
N ASP A 111 3.85 0.45 11.27
CA ASP A 111 4.43 1.73 11.69
C ASP A 111 3.71 2.29 12.92
N VAL A 112 2.38 2.17 12.98
CA VAL A 112 1.57 2.57 14.15
C VAL A 112 1.92 1.72 15.37
N LYS A 113 2.12 0.40 15.20
CA LYS A 113 2.49 -0.50 16.30
C LYS A 113 3.89 -0.19 16.84
N GLU A 114 4.85 0.06 15.95
CA GLU A 114 6.20 0.47 16.32
C GLU A 114 6.17 1.81 17.07
N THR A 115 5.50 2.81 16.50
CA THR A 115 5.32 4.12 17.14
C THR A 115 4.68 4.00 18.52
N SER A 116 3.64 3.18 18.66
CA SER A 116 2.99 2.93 19.95
C SER A 116 3.94 2.32 20.98
N THR A 117 4.85 1.44 20.55
CA THR A 117 5.85 0.82 21.42
C THR A 117 6.88 1.85 21.87
N THR A 118 7.41 2.65 20.93
CA THR A 118 8.35 3.74 21.23
C THR A 118 7.74 4.78 22.18
N MET A 119 6.48 5.17 21.97
CA MET A 119 5.79 6.10 22.86
C MET A 119 5.62 5.54 24.28
N GLU A 120 5.36 4.25 24.40
CA GLU A 120 5.27 3.59 25.71
C GLU A 120 6.62 3.56 26.42
N ASP A 121 7.71 3.33 25.69
CA ASP A 121 9.06 3.37 26.26
C ASP A 121 9.45 4.80 26.70
N TYR A 122 9.13 5.82 25.91
CA TYR A 122 9.30 7.22 26.33
C TYR A 122 8.46 7.58 27.55
N ARG A 123 7.23 7.06 27.65
CA ARG A 123 6.38 7.25 28.84
C ARG A 123 7.05 6.66 30.09
N ARG A 124 7.60 5.44 29.99
CA ARG A 124 8.33 4.79 31.08
C ARG A 124 9.59 5.57 31.46
N GLN A 125 10.37 6.01 30.47
CA GLN A 125 11.57 6.81 30.70
C GLN A 125 11.25 8.14 31.40
N ALA A 126 10.27 8.89 30.89
CA ALA A 126 9.84 10.15 31.51
C ALA A 126 9.36 9.95 32.95
N SER A 127 8.65 8.86 33.25
CA SER A 127 8.25 8.52 34.61
C SER A 127 9.46 8.24 35.51
N SER A 128 10.45 7.49 35.01
CA SER A 128 11.68 7.20 35.74
C SER A 128 12.49 8.48 35.99
N ASP A 129 12.60 9.36 35.00
CA ASP A 129 13.37 10.60 35.11
C ASP A 129 12.71 11.58 36.07
N LYS A 130 11.38 11.63 36.11
CA LYS A 130 10.64 12.38 37.14
C LYS A 130 10.99 11.92 38.55
N VAL A 131 11.06 10.60 38.78
CA VAL A 131 11.45 10.05 40.09
C VAL A 131 12.88 10.45 40.44
N ARG A 132 13.83 10.25 39.52
CA ARG A 132 15.24 10.64 39.72
C ARG A 132 15.41 12.13 39.99
N ALA A 133 14.71 12.98 39.25
CA ALA A 133 14.74 14.42 39.45
C ALA A 133 14.20 14.79 40.85
N SER A 134 13.11 14.15 41.28
CA SER A 134 12.54 14.36 42.61
C SER A 134 13.51 13.93 43.72
N GLU A 135 14.16 12.78 43.57
CA GLU A 135 15.20 12.30 44.49
C GLU A 135 16.42 13.23 44.52
N ALA A 136 16.86 13.75 43.37
CA ALA A 136 17.97 14.68 43.27
C ALA A 136 17.65 15.99 44.00
N VAL A 137 16.45 16.53 43.82
CA VAL A 137 15.98 17.73 44.55
C VAL A 137 15.97 17.48 46.06
N GLN A 138 15.43 16.34 46.51
CA GLN A 138 15.43 16.00 47.94
C GLN A 138 16.85 15.89 48.51
N LYS A 139 17.77 15.24 47.80
CA LYS A 139 19.17 15.15 48.22
C LYS A 139 19.85 16.51 48.27
N ALA A 140 19.59 17.39 47.29
CA ALA A 140 20.10 18.75 47.29
C ALA A 140 19.59 19.56 48.49
N GLN A 141 18.30 19.47 48.80
CA GLN A 141 17.70 20.12 49.98
C GLN A 141 18.31 19.62 51.30
N LEU A 142 18.57 18.30 51.42
CA LEU A 142 19.24 17.75 52.60
C LEU A 142 20.69 18.25 52.72
N ALA A 143 21.42 18.32 51.61
CA ALA A 143 22.78 18.84 51.59
C ALA A 143 22.84 20.34 51.90
N GLU A 144 21.90 21.13 51.36
CA GLU A 144 21.75 22.56 51.64
C GLU A 144 21.51 22.79 53.14
N LYS A 145 20.55 22.08 53.72
CA LYS A 145 20.25 22.17 55.16
C LYS A 145 21.46 21.79 56.02
N ALA A 146 22.17 20.70 55.67
CA ALA A 146 23.37 20.30 56.40
C ALA A 146 24.49 21.35 56.32
N ALA A 147 24.64 22.02 55.17
CA ALA A 147 25.59 23.11 54.99
C ALA A 147 25.19 24.36 55.79
N GLU A 148 23.90 24.72 55.82
CA GLU A 148 23.37 25.82 56.63
C GLU A 148 23.60 25.56 58.13
N ASP A 149 23.27 24.37 58.62
CA ASP A 149 23.46 23.96 60.02
C ASP A 149 24.95 24.01 60.41
N SER A 150 25.84 23.53 59.52
CA SER A 150 27.29 23.59 59.72
C SER A 150 27.81 25.03 59.76
N ASN A 151 27.35 25.88 58.84
CA ASN A 151 27.76 27.28 58.77
C ASN A 151 27.31 28.06 60.02
N LYS A 152 26.11 27.77 60.52
CA LYS A 152 25.62 28.34 61.78
C LYS A 152 26.51 27.94 62.96
N THR A 153 26.84 26.66 63.06
CA THR A 153 27.72 26.13 64.13
C THR A 153 29.11 26.79 64.09
N ILE A 154 29.69 26.95 62.89
CA ILE A 154 30.97 27.65 62.71
C ILE A 154 30.87 29.12 63.14
N SER A 155 29.79 29.81 62.76
CA SER A 155 29.58 31.21 63.14
C SER A 155 29.49 31.37 64.65
N GLU A 156 28.74 30.49 65.33
CA GLU A 156 28.62 30.48 66.78
C GLU A 156 29.98 30.23 67.45
N ALA A 157 30.75 29.24 66.97
CA ALA A 157 32.09 28.97 67.47
C ALA A 157 33.06 30.16 67.23
N GLN A 158 32.97 30.81 66.07
CA GLN A 158 33.78 31.99 65.75
C GLN A 158 33.46 33.17 66.68
N ASP A 159 32.20 33.38 67.02
CA ASP A 159 31.78 34.44 67.94
C ASP A 159 32.26 34.13 69.38
N SER A 160 32.19 32.87 69.82
CA SER A 160 32.78 32.42 71.09
C SER A 160 34.29 32.66 71.13
N LEU A 161 35.03 32.26 70.08
CA LEU A 161 36.47 32.49 69.98
C LEU A 161 36.83 33.99 70.03
N ARG A 162 36.05 34.85 69.37
CA ARG A 162 36.24 36.31 69.46
C ARG A 162 36.03 36.83 70.88
N SER A 163 35.02 36.32 71.59
CA SER A 163 34.77 36.70 72.98
C SER A 163 35.94 36.33 73.89
N ILE A 164 36.44 35.09 73.75
CA ILE A 164 37.64 34.58 74.43
C ILE A 164 38.85 35.47 74.18
N ILE A 165 39.13 35.82 72.90
CA ILE A 165 40.24 36.71 72.54
C ILE A 165 40.09 38.09 73.20
N ASN A 166 38.88 38.64 73.23
CA ASN A 166 38.64 39.95 73.84
C ASN A 166 38.82 39.92 75.36
N GLN A 167 38.38 38.85 76.03
CA GLN A 167 38.60 38.62 77.47
C GLN A 167 40.10 38.47 77.77
N LEU A 168 40.83 37.69 76.97
CA LEU A 168 42.29 37.56 77.02
C LEU A 168 43.03 38.89 76.90
N ASN A 169 42.61 39.75 75.97
CA ASN A 169 43.21 41.08 75.77
C ASN A 169 42.87 42.08 76.89
N SER A 170 41.83 41.82 77.67
CA SER A 170 41.33 42.71 78.74
C SER A 170 41.83 42.31 80.14
N LEU A 171 42.57 41.20 80.25
CA LEU A 171 43.15 40.71 81.50
C LEU A 171 44.32 41.60 81.94
N ASP A 172 44.08 42.44 82.96
CA ASP A 172 45.10 43.29 83.59
C ASP A 172 45.69 42.56 84.81
N GLY A 173 46.59 41.59 84.55
CA GLY A 173 47.22 40.73 85.55
C GLY A 173 46.74 39.27 85.54
N VAL A 174 47.55 38.33 86.06
CA VAL A 174 47.26 36.88 86.02
C VAL A 174 46.31 36.50 87.16
N ASN A 175 45.01 36.46 86.86
CA ASN A 175 43.96 35.90 87.72
C ASN A 175 43.67 34.45 87.31
N ILE A 176 43.95 33.49 88.20
CA ILE A 176 43.85 32.05 87.90
C ILE A 176 42.39 31.60 87.71
N GLU A 177 41.43 32.21 88.43
CA GLU A 177 40.01 31.91 88.23
C GLU A 177 39.51 32.33 86.84
N GLU A 178 39.88 33.53 86.36
CA GLU A 178 39.49 34.02 85.03
C GLU A 178 40.15 33.22 83.90
N LEU A 179 41.38 32.73 84.10
CA LEU A 179 42.05 31.82 83.16
C LEU A 179 41.36 30.46 83.06
N ASN A 180 40.92 29.89 84.19
CA ASN A 180 40.17 28.64 84.19
C ASN A 180 38.81 28.79 83.48
N GLU A 181 38.10 29.91 83.66
CA GLU A 181 36.85 30.19 82.92
C GLU A 181 37.09 30.33 81.41
N LEU A 182 38.22 30.93 81.02
CA LEU A 182 38.63 31.05 79.63
C LEU A 182 38.96 29.69 79.00
N GLU A 183 39.67 28.82 79.73
CA GLU A 183 39.99 27.46 79.29
C GLU A 183 38.72 26.63 79.12
N GLU A 184 37.76 26.72 80.06
CA GLU A 184 36.47 26.03 79.95
C GLU A 184 35.59 26.57 78.81
N GLN A 185 35.68 27.88 78.48
CA GLN A 185 35.03 28.45 77.30
C GLN A 185 35.68 27.98 75.99
N LEU A 186 37.01 27.85 75.97
CA LEU A 186 37.77 27.35 74.82
C LEU A 186 37.44 25.88 74.54
N ASP A 187 37.42 25.04 75.59
CA ASP A 187 37.04 23.63 75.48
C ASP A 187 35.62 23.47 74.91
N ARG A 188 34.66 24.30 75.36
CA ARG A 188 33.30 24.32 74.81
C ARG A 188 33.26 24.73 73.34
N ALA A 189 34.05 25.73 72.94
CA ALA A 189 34.14 26.16 71.54
C ALA A 189 34.79 25.09 70.65
N GLU A 190 35.79 24.37 71.18
CA GLU A 190 36.47 23.26 70.51
C GLU A 190 35.55 22.04 70.39
N GLU A 191 34.76 21.70 71.41
CA GLU A 191 33.70 20.69 71.33
C GLU A 191 32.63 21.05 70.29
N LEU A 192 32.20 22.31 70.24
CA LEU A 192 31.26 22.81 69.22
C LEU A 192 31.82 22.64 67.80
N LEU A 193 33.08 23.02 67.56
CA LEU A 193 33.77 22.85 66.28
C LEU A 193 33.95 21.37 65.91
N ASN A 194 34.30 20.52 66.87
CA ASN A 194 34.43 19.08 66.66
C ASN A 194 33.06 18.42 66.38
N SER A 195 31.98 18.93 66.98
CA SER A 195 30.62 18.42 66.77
C SER A 195 30.08 18.72 65.35
N ALA A 196 30.64 19.71 64.66
CA ALA A 196 30.28 20.04 63.27
C ALA A 196 30.77 19.01 62.23
N ASP A 197 31.52 17.97 62.67
CA ASP A 197 32.00 16.85 61.85
C ASP A 197 32.73 17.32 60.57
N LEU A 198 33.43 18.47 60.67
CA LEU A 198 34.03 19.19 59.53
C LEU A 198 35.08 18.36 58.79
N ASP A 199 35.89 17.60 59.52
CA ASP A 199 36.90 16.72 58.93
C ASP A 199 36.28 15.62 58.07
N LYS A 200 35.15 15.08 58.50
CA LYS A 200 34.43 14.06 57.74
C LYS A 200 33.74 14.68 56.53
N GLN A 201 33.15 15.87 56.68
CA GLN A 201 32.56 16.60 55.55
C GLN A 201 33.60 16.95 54.48
N ILE A 202 34.80 17.41 54.87
CA ILE A 202 35.91 17.69 53.96
C ILE A 202 36.36 16.42 53.23
N LYS A 203 36.58 15.31 53.95
CA LYS A 203 36.94 14.02 53.35
C LYS A 203 35.88 13.54 52.36
N GLN A 204 34.61 13.67 52.71
CA GLN A 204 33.50 13.26 51.87
C GLN A 204 33.41 14.12 50.60
N LYS A 205 33.68 15.44 50.71
CA LYS A 205 33.73 16.35 49.56
C LYS A 205 34.90 16.03 48.62
N VAL A 206 36.08 15.74 49.16
CA VAL A 206 37.26 15.33 48.38
C VAL A 206 36.98 14.05 47.58
N GLU A 207 36.29 13.08 48.17
CA GLU A 207 35.92 11.86 47.42
C GLU A 207 34.81 12.07 46.39
N GLN A 208 33.86 12.97 46.67
CA GLN A 208 32.89 13.38 45.65
C GLN A 208 33.59 14.06 44.46
N ASP A 209 34.52 14.99 44.70
CA ASP A 209 35.27 15.67 43.64
C ASP A 209 36.13 14.70 42.81
N ARG A 210 36.77 13.71 43.46
CA ARG A 210 37.47 12.61 42.76
C ARG A 210 36.52 11.83 41.86
N THR A 211 35.34 11.49 42.38
CA THR A 211 34.32 10.74 41.63
C THR A 211 33.80 11.53 40.43
N ILE A 212 33.52 12.83 40.62
CA ILE A 212 33.08 13.74 39.55
C ILE A 212 34.16 13.85 38.47
N THR A 213 35.43 13.97 38.86
CA THR A 213 36.56 14.04 37.92
C THR A 213 36.68 12.76 37.09
N ARG A 214 36.52 11.59 37.72
CA ARG A 214 36.49 10.31 37.01
C ARG A 214 35.36 10.25 35.99
N PHE A 215 34.14 10.63 36.38
CA PHE A 215 33.00 10.64 35.46
C PHE A 215 33.19 11.61 34.28
N ARG A 216 33.81 12.77 34.50
CA ARG A 216 34.16 13.69 33.40
C ARG A 216 35.09 13.03 32.39
N ASN A 217 36.17 12.39 32.85
CA ASN A 217 37.11 11.70 31.98
C ASN A 217 36.46 10.55 31.20
N GLU A 218 35.57 9.78 31.85
CA GLU A 218 34.80 8.72 31.19
C GLU A 218 33.87 9.29 30.11
N ILE A 219 33.19 10.39 30.38
CA ILE A 219 32.31 11.08 29.40
C ILE A 219 33.12 11.56 28.19
N ASP A 220 34.28 12.17 28.41
CA ASP A 220 35.12 12.65 27.31
C ASP A 220 35.68 11.49 26.48
N THR A 221 36.10 10.40 27.13
CA THR A 221 36.51 9.16 26.43
C THR A 221 35.37 8.60 25.57
N LEU A 222 34.15 8.56 26.11
CA LEU A 222 32.98 8.05 25.38
C LEU A 222 32.65 8.94 24.16
N LYS A 223 32.81 10.25 24.28
CA LYS A 223 32.61 11.18 23.15
C LYS A 223 33.62 10.93 22.03
N ASP A 224 34.89 10.72 22.39
CA ASP A 224 35.94 10.41 21.42
C ASP A 224 35.65 9.06 20.72
N GLU A 225 35.17 8.06 21.45
CA GLU A 225 34.75 6.77 20.87
C GLU A 225 33.58 6.93 19.89
N VAL A 226 32.56 7.73 20.24
CA VAL A 226 31.42 8.02 19.36
C VAL A 226 31.88 8.74 18.10
N GLN A 227 32.75 9.76 18.23
CA GLN A 227 33.29 10.47 17.08
C GLN A 227 34.08 9.53 16.15
N ASN A 228 34.92 8.65 16.72
CA ASN A 228 35.64 7.65 15.95
C ASN A 228 34.68 6.69 15.21
N LEU A 229 33.58 6.27 15.84
CA LEU A 229 32.57 5.45 15.18
C LEU A 229 31.85 6.18 14.03
N ASP A 230 31.57 7.48 14.20
CA ASP A 230 31.00 8.32 13.14
C ASP A 230 31.97 8.49 11.97
N GLU A 231 33.26 8.70 12.23
CA GLU A 231 34.30 8.80 11.19
C GLU A 231 34.47 7.48 10.42
N ILE A 232 34.43 6.34 11.12
CA ILE A 232 34.43 5.01 10.48
C ILE A 232 33.19 4.85 9.61
N ARG A 233 31.99 5.17 10.13
CA ARG A 233 30.74 5.10 9.36
C ARG A 233 30.84 5.92 8.07
N ASP A 234 31.33 7.15 8.15
CA ASP A 234 31.42 8.06 7.02
C ASP A 234 32.53 7.66 6.04
N SER A 235 33.54 6.92 6.49
CA SER A 235 34.62 6.36 5.67
C SER A 235 34.25 5.03 5.01
N LEU A 236 33.16 4.38 5.43
CA LEU A 236 32.70 3.13 4.83
C LEU A 236 32.02 3.40 3.48
N PRO A 237 32.41 2.71 2.39
CA PRO A 237 31.76 2.87 1.10
C PRO A 237 30.29 2.47 1.17
N ASN A 238 29.40 3.29 0.59
CA ASN A 238 27.96 3.02 0.49
C ASN A 238 27.59 1.81 -0.40
N LYS A 239 28.58 1.05 -0.88
CA LYS A 239 28.42 -0.14 -1.72
C LYS A 239 29.33 -1.25 -1.19
N CYS A 240 28.76 -2.42 -0.92
CA CYS A 240 29.54 -3.63 -0.66
C CYS A 240 30.37 -4.00 -1.90
N PHE A 241 31.68 -3.79 -1.86
CA PHE A 241 32.62 -4.28 -2.86
C PHE A 241 33.29 -5.55 -2.33
N ASN A 242 32.60 -6.68 -2.38
CA ASN A 242 33.24 -8.00 -2.48
C ASN A 242 32.21 -9.08 -2.85
N LEU A 243 32.05 -9.27 -4.16
CA LEU A 243 31.69 -10.56 -4.73
C LEU A 243 32.91 -11.04 -5.50
N ILE A 244 33.94 -11.48 -4.77
CA ILE A 244 34.96 -12.33 -5.38
C ILE A 244 34.32 -13.71 -5.53
N ASN A 245 33.82 -14.01 -6.72
CA ASN A 245 33.43 -15.35 -7.10
C ASN A 245 34.72 -16.17 -7.27
N LEU A 246 35.09 -16.93 -6.24
CA LEU A 246 36.29 -17.79 -6.24
C LEU A 246 36.15 -19.05 -7.14
N GLU A 247 35.15 -19.10 -8.02
CA GLU A 247 34.83 -20.30 -8.80
C GLU A 247 35.04 -20.18 -10.32
N GLN A 248 35.93 -19.31 -10.80
CA GLN A 248 36.34 -19.37 -12.21
C GLN A 248 37.84 -19.15 -12.40
N GLU A 249 38.65 -20.10 -11.95
CA GLU A 249 39.94 -20.40 -12.60
C GLU A 249 40.41 -21.85 -12.34
N GLY A 250 39.44 -22.77 -12.26
CA GLY A 250 39.66 -24.23 -12.27
C GLY A 250 39.48 -24.87 -13.65
N HIS A 251 39.75 -24.14 -14.73
CA HIS A 251 39.73 -24.69 -16.08
C HIS A 251 40.96 -24.25 -16.88
N LYS A 252 42.08 -24.95 -16.65
CA LYS A 252 42.93 -25.58 -17.68
C LYS A 252 43.97 -26.48 -17.04
#